data_AF-A0A8F3C6J7-F1
#
_entry.id   AF-A0A8F3C6J7-F1
#
_cell.length_a   1.000
_cell.length_b   1.000
_cell.length_c   1.000
_cell.angle_alpha   90.00
_cell.angle_beta   90.00
_cell.angle_gamma   90.00
#
_symmetry.space_group_name_H-M   'P 1'
#
loop_
_entity.id
_entity.type
_entity.pdbx_description
1 polymer ?
#
loop_
_entity_poly.entity_id
_entity_poly.type
_entity_poly.pdbx_seq_one_letter_code
_entity_poly.pdbx_strand_id
1 'polypeptide(L)'
;MWKLKIAEGGNDPYLYSTNNFVGRQTWEFDPEAGTPEQRAEVEAARQNFYKNRLQVKPSADLLWRMQFLREKNFKQTIPAVKVEDGEEITYETATTSLKRAVHFFSALQASDGHWPAENTGPLYFLQPLVMCTYITGHLNNVFPAEHRKEILRYTYYHQNEDGGWGFHIEGHSIMFCTVLSYICMRILGEGPDGGEDNACARARKWILDRGGATHVPSWGKTWLSIFGVYEWSGSNPMPPEFWILPSFLPVHPAKVWCYFRTVYMPISYLYGKKFVAPITPLTLQLREELYCQPYNQINWSRVRHACAKEDLYHPHPWIQDLIWDSLYILTEPLLTHWPFNKLIREKALQVTMEHIHYEDENSRYITMGCVEKVLCMLACWVEDPNGDYFKKHLARIPDYLWVAEDGMKMQTFGSQEWDTGFAIQALLASDLADEIGPVLKRGHEFIKASQVKDNPSGDFKGMYRHISRGSWTFSDQDHGWQVSDCTAEGLKCCLLFSMMPPEIVGEKMEPKRLYDSVDLLLTLQSKNGGVSAWEPARAQQWLELLNPTDLFEDTMIEHEYVECTSSAIKGLVLFEKLYPG
;
A
#
# COMPACT_ATOMS: atom_id res chain seq x y z
N MET A 1 -13.85 -11.83 19.14
CA MET A 1 -12.48 -11.97 18.61
C MET A 1 -12.46 -11.58 17.14
N TRP A 2 -11.33 -11.06 16.68
CA TRP A 2 -11.08 -10.86 15.25
C TRP A 2 -10.88 -12.19 14.53
N LYS A 3 -11.43 -12.33 13.33
CA LYS A 3 -11.33 -13.50 12.46
C LYS A 3 -10.85 -13.07 11.09
N LEU A 4 -9.84 -13.74 10.56
CA LEU A 4 -9.40 -13.57 9.17
C LEU A 4 -10.34 -14.37 8.25
N LYS A 5 -10.86 -13.71 7.21
CA LYS A 5 -11.70 -14.29 6.15
C LYS A 5 -10.89 -14.42 4.87
N ILE A 6 -11.05 -15.54 4.18
CA ILE A 6 -10.30 -15.89 2.98
C ILE A 6 -11.29 -16.14 1.84
N ALA A 7 -11.04 -15.50 0.70
CA ALA A 7 -11.81 -15.67 -0.54
C ALA A 7 -13.33 -15.43 -0.41
N GLU A 8 -13.75 -14.56 0.51
CA GLU A 8 -15.15 -14.14 0.69
C GLU A 8 -15.40 -12.76 0.04
N GLY A 9 -16.62 -12.51 -0.49
CA GLY A 9 -16.97 -11.21 -1.08
C GLY A 9 -18.31 -11.13 -1.83
N GLY A 10 -18.94 -12.26 -2.15
CA GLY A 10 -20.10 -12.31 -3.06
C GLY A 10 -21.44 -11.73 -2.56
N ASN A 11 -21.50 -11.17 -1.35
CA ASN A 11 -22.74 -10.65 -0.76
C ASN A 11 -22.88 -9.12 -0.84
N ASP A 12 -21.86 -8.40 -1.32
CA ASP A 12 -21.88 -6.94 -1.45
C ASP A 12 -22.10 -6.55 -2.93
N PRO A 13 -23.17 -5.79 -3.27
CA PRO A 13 -23.43 -5.38 -4.65
C PRO A 13 -22.36 -4.44 -5.24
N TYR A 14 -21.50 -3.86 -4.41
CA TYR A 14 -20.42 -2.97 -4.83
C TYR A 14 -19.06 -3.67 -4.88
N LEU A 15 -19.00 -4.97 -4.60
CA LEU A 15 -17.81 -5.80 -4.80
C LEU A 15 -17.97 -6.70 -6.01
N TYR A 16 -16.93 -6.75 -6.84
CA TYR A 16 -16.85 -7.68 -7.95
C TYR A 16 -15.42 -8.15 -8.15
N SER A 17 -15.29 -9.35 -8.70
CA SER A 17 -14.02 -10.05 -8.84
C SER A 17 -13.92 -10.74 -10.19
N THR A 18 -12.67 -10.87 -10.64
CA THR A 18 -12.28 -11.53 -11.89
C THR A 18 -11.78 -12.97 -11.67
N ASN A 19 -11.64 -13.40 -10.41
CA ASN A 19 -11.20 -14.75 -10.03
C ASN A 19 -12.02 -15.36 -8.88
N ASN A 20 -13.23 -14.85 -8.62
CA ASN A 20 -14.07 -15.26 -7.49
C ASN A 20 -13.43 -15.01 -6.11
N PHE A 21 -12.73 -13.88 -5.97
CA PHE A 21 -12.08 -13.40 -4.75
C PHE A 21 -10.93 -14.27 -4.23
N VAL A 22 -10.40 -15.20 -5.03
CA VAL A 22 -9.20 -15.97 -4.65
C VAL A 22 -8.06 -15.01 -4.33
N GLY A 23 -7.43 -15.16 -3.16
CA GLY A 23 -6.41 -14.25 -2.62
C GLY A 23 -6.94 -13.14 -1.73
N ARG A 24 -8.24 -12.85 -1.75
CA ARG A 24 -8.81 -11.80 -0.89
C ARG A 24 -8.73 -12.21 0.58
N GLN A 25 -8.18 -11.33 1.41
CA GLN A 25 -8.02 -11.50 2.85
C GLN A 25 -8.57 -10.28 3.60
N THR A 26 -9.53 -10.49 4.50
CA THR A 26 -10.17 -9.40 5.26
C THR A 26 -10.43 -9.80 6.70
N TRP A 27 -10.44 -8.82 7.61
CA TRP A 27 -10.68 -9.05 9.03
C TRP A 27 -12.10 -8.67 9.44
N GLU A 28 -12.76 -9.55 10.20
CA GLU A 28 -14.09 -9.32 10.78
C GLU A 28 -14.04 -9.48 12.30
N PHE A 29 -14.72 -8.60 13.04
CA PHE A 29 -14.87 -8.75 14.48
C PHE A 29 -16.18 -9.47 14.84
N ASP A 30 -16.07 -10.56 15.58
CA ASP A 30 -17.22 -11.32 16.09
C ASP A 30 -17.20 -11.29 17.64
N PRO A 31 -18.16 -10.62 18.32
CA PRO A 31 -18.17 -10.51 19.78
C PRO A 31 -18.33 -11.86 20.51
N GLU A 32 -18.95 -12.84 19.85
CA GLU A 32 -19.22 -14.18 20.39
C GLU A 32 -18.10 -15.17 20.06
N ALA A 33 -17.19 -14.83 19.14
CA ALA A 33 -16.07 -15.68 18.78
C ALA A 33 -15.09 -15.93 19.92
N GLY A 34 -14.76 -17.22 20.08
CA GLY A 34 -13.65 -17.76 20.84
C GLY A 34 -13.85 -17.85 22.34
N THR A 35 -13.19 -18.85 22.94
CA THR A 35 -13.31 -19.18 24.38
C THR A 35 -12.60 -18.13 25.25
N PRO A 36 -12.89 -18.07 26.57
CA PRO A 36 -12.19 -17.19 27.49
C PRO A 36 -10.66 -17.34 27.43
N GLU A 37 -10.17 -18.57 27.29
CA GLU A 37 -8.73 -18.89 27.19
C GLU A 37 -8.14 -18.33 25.89
N GLN A 38 -8.85 -18.46 24.77
CA GLN A 38 -8.40 -17.93 23.48
C GLN A 38 -8.36 -16.41 23.46
N ARG A 39 -9.34 -15.76 24.11
CA ARG A 39 -9.35 -14.30 24.29
C ARG A 39 -8.20 -13.85 25.17
N ALA A 40 -7.91 -14.59 26.24
CA ALA A 40 -6.78 -14.32 27.13
C ALA A 40 -5.42 -14.51 26.42
N GLU A 41 -5.30 -15.50 25.54
CA GLU A 41 -4.09 -15.72 24.73
C GLU A 41 -3.81 -14.53 23.78
N VAL A 42 -4.85 -14.01 23.11
CA VAL A 42 -4.71 -12.81 22.26
C VAL A 42 -4.31 -11.60 23.07
N GLU A 43 -4.89 -11.41 24.26
CA GLU A 43 -4.50 -10.29 25.13
C GLU A 43 -3.08 -10.45 25.66
N ALA A 44 -2.66 -11.68 26.00
CA ALA A 44 -1.28 -11.95 26.39
C ALA A 44 -0.28 -11.62 25.26
N ALA A 45 -0.62 -11.92 24.00
CA ALA A 45 0.20 -11.54 22.84
C ALA A 45 0.35 -10.02 22.72
N ARG A 46 -0.74 -9.26 22.87
CA ARG A 46 -0.73 -7.79 22.86
C ARG A 46 0.12 -7.20 23.97
N GLN A 47 -0.06 -7.68 25.19
CA GLN A 47 0.73 -7.24 26.33
C GLN A 47 2.22 -7.59 26.18
N ASN A 48 2.52 -8.75 25.59
CA ASN A 48 3.90 -9.12 25.27
C ASN A 48 4.51 -8.18 24.22
N PHE A 49 3.77 -7.87 23.15
CA PHE A 49 4.22 -6.89 22.17
C PHE A 49 4.49 -5.54 22.83
N TYR A 50 3.51 -4.99 23.57
CA TYR A 50 3.65 -3.67 24.20
C TYR A 50 4.89 -3.56 25.10
N LYS A 51 5.20 -4.60 25.88
CA LYS A 51 6.41 -4.64 26.74
C LYS A 51 7.72 -4.61 25.96
N ASN A 52 7.73 -5.14 24.74
CA ASN A 52 8.93 -5.30 23.93
C ASN A 52 8.98 -4.36 22.72
N ARG A 53 7.95 -3.52 22.49
CA ARG A 53 7.75 -2.70 21.29
C ARG A 53 8.92 -1.79 20.91
N LEU A 54 9.73 -1.37 21.89
CA LEU A 54 10.91 -0.53 21.65
C LEU A 54 12.15 -1.33 21.22
N GLN A 55 12.17 -2.63 21.48
CA GLN A 55 13.26 -3.55 21.11
C GLN A 55 12.93 -4.30 19.81
N VAL A 56 11.65 -4.70 19.66
CA VAL A 56 11.14 -5.41 18.48
C VAL A 56 9.91 -4.64 18.01
N LYS A 57 10.08 -3.93 16.90
CA LYS A 57 9.08 -3.03 16.34
C LYS A 57 8.07 -3.73 15.41
N PRO A 58 8.48 -4.68 14.54
CA PRO A 58 7.51 -5.40 13.70
C PRO A 58 6.64 -6.38 14.51
N SER A 59 5.40 -6.56 14.07
CA SER A 59 4.53 -7.63 14.59
C SER A 59 5.02 -9.00 14.09
N ALA A 60 4.68 -10.06 14.82
CA ALA A 60 4.90 -11.44 14.45
C ALA A 60 3.62 -12.13 13.94
N ASP A 61 2.58 -11.35 13.63
CA ASP A 61 1.37 -11.81 12.97
C ASP A 61 0.64 -12.92 13.76
N LEU A 62 0.71 -12.83 15.09
CA LEU A 62 0.37 -13.96 15.98
C LEU A 62 -1.12 -14.30 15.95
N LEU A 63 -1.99 -13.31 15.77
CA LEU A 63 -3.43 -13.49 15.87
C LEU A 63 -3.95 -14.47 14.80
N TRP A 64 -3.60 -14.29 13.53
CA TRP A 64 -4.04 -15.19 12.48
C TRP A 64 -3.30 -16.53 12.53
N ARG A 65 -2.00 -16.54 12.90
CA ARG A 65 -1.22 -17.79 13.04
C ARG A 65 -1.84 -18.68 14.11
N MET A 66 -2.18 -18.14 15.28
CA MET A 66 -2.89 -18.86 16.33
C MET A 66 -4.23 -19.41 15.83
N GLN A 67 -4.99 -18.62 15.07
CA GLN A 67 -6.25 -19.04 14.48
C GLN A 67 -6.06 -20.24 13.53
N PHE A 68 -5.17 -20.13 12.55
CA PHE A 68 -4.98 -21.15 11.51
C PHE A 68 -4.41 -22.46 12.05
N LEU A 69 -3.43 -22.38 12.95
CA LEU A 69 -2.86 -23.57 13.58
C LEU A 69 -3.93 -24.32 14.39
N ARG A 70 -4.82 -23.58 15.06
CA ARG A 70 -5.91 -24.16 15.84
C ARG A 70 -6.98 -24.78 14.96
N GLU A 71 -7.42 -24.09 13.91
CA GLU A 71 -8.41 -24.61 12.94
C GLU A 71 -7.94 -25.91 12.29
N LYS A 72 -6.64 -26.03 12.01
CA LYS A 72 -6.02 -27.24 11.47
C LYS A 72 -5.62 -28.28 12.52
N ASN A 73 -5.91 -28.05 13.81
CA ASN A 73 -5.47 -28.86 14.95
C ASN A 73 -3.97 -29.19 14.90
N PHE A 74 -3.16 -28.25 14.40
CA PHE A 74 -1.74 -28.47 14.20
C PHE A 74 -1.02 -28.57 15.54
N LYS A 75 -0.15 -29.57 15.65
CA LYS A 75 0.79 -29.72 16.77
C LYS A 75 2.16 -29.97 16.18
N GLN A 76 3.13 -29.14 16.56
CA GLN A 76 4.50 -29.34 16.15
C GLN A 76 5.06 -30.58 16.88
N THR A 77 5.23 -31.69 16.16
CA THR A 77 5.75 -32.95 16.69
C THR A 77 7.26 -33.07 16.56
N ILE A 78 7.88 -32.27 15.67
CA ILE A 78 9.31 -32.27 15.46
C ILE A 78 9.96 -31.38 16.54
N PRO A 79 10.83 -31.93 17.40
CA PRO A 79 11.49 -31.16 18.46
C PRO A 79 12.27 -29.97 17.89
N ALA A 80 12.27 -28.85 18.61
CA ALA A 80 13.13 -27.73 18.27
C ALA A 80 14.58 -28.09 18.59
N VAL A 81 15.48 -27.89 17.62
CA VAL A 81 16.92 -28.00 17.84
C VAL A 81 17.43 -26.63 18.29
N LYS A 82 18.17 -26.59 19.40
CA LYS A 82 18.91 -25.41 19.84
C LYS A 82 20.38 -25.70 19.63
N VAL A 83 21.08 -24.77 18.99
CA VAL A 83 22.53 -24.81 18.77
C VAL A 83 23.10 -23.65 19.56
N GLU A 84 24.03 -23.92 20.48
CA GLU A 84 24.68 -22.88 21.28
C GLU A 84 25.82 -22.21 20.50
N ASP A 85 26.21 -21.01 20.94
CA ASP A 85 27.32 -20.27 20.32
C ASP A 85 28.62 -21.10 20.36
N GLY A 86 29.16 -21.41 19.18
CA GLY A 86 30.39 -22.22 19.03
C GLY A 86 30.15 -23.71 18.79
N GLU A 87 28.90 -24.18 18.80
CA GLU A 87 28.56 -25.55 18.38
C GLU A 87 28.51 -25.67 16.84
N GLU A 88 28.93 -26.82 16.32
CA GLU A 88 28.90 -27.10 14.88
C GLU A 88 27.48 -27.46 14.40
N ILE A 89 27.01 -26.78 13.35
CA ILE A 89 25.72 -27.08 12.73
C ILE A 89 25.86 -28.34 11.86
N THR A 90 25.36 -29.47 12.36
CA THR A 90 25.36 -30.74 11.61
C THR A 90 24.28 -30.80 10.53
N TYR A 91 24.44 -31.72 9.58
CA TYR A 91 23.42 -32.00 8.55
C TYR A 91 22.07 -32.42 9.18
N GLU A 92 22.09 -33.19 10.27
CA GLU A 92 20.90 -33.64 10.98
C GLU A 92 20.19 -32.47 11.67
N THR A 93 20.96 -31.57 12.28
CA THR A 93 20.47 -30.32 12.88
C THR A 93 19.75 -29.45 11.85
N ALA A 94 20.39 -29.23 10.69
CA ALA A 94 19.80 -28.46 9.60
C ALA A 94 18.53 -29.13 9.05
N THR A 95 18.59 -30.44 8.78
CA THR A 95 17.46 -31.21 8.22
C THR A 95 16.25 -31.22 9.17
N THR A 96 16.47 -31.45 10.46
CA THR A 96 15.41 -31.44 11.48
C THR A 96 14.76 -30.07 11.58
N SER A 97 15.57 -29.01 11.58
CA SER A 97 15.09 -27.63 11.58
C SER A 97 14.28 -27.29 10.33
N LEU A 98 14.75 -27.72 9.15
CA LEU A 98 14.05 -27.53 7.87
C LEU A 98 12.71 -28.25 7.87
N LYS A 99 12.65 -29.54 8.21
CA LYS A 99 11.40 -30.31 8.29
C LYS A 99 10.42 -29.64 9.26
N ARG A 100 10.89 -29.24 10.45
CA ARG A 100 10.08 -28.52 11.44
C ARG A 100 9.47 -27.24 10.85
N ALA A 101 10.27 -26.44 10.14
CA ALA A 101 9.82 -25.21 9.49
C ALA A 101 8.82 -25.47 8.36
N VAL A 102 9.09 -26.45 7.48
CA VAL A 102 8.21 -26.83 6.36
C VAL A 102 6.83 -27.27 6.85
N HIS A 103 6.77 -28.13 7.88
CA HIS A 103 5.49 -28.60 8.45
C HIS A 103 4.71 -27.46 9.11
N PHE A 104 5.40 -26.58 9.86
CA PHE A 104 4.78 -25.42 10.49
C PHE A 104 4.23 -24.44 9.44
N PHE A 105 5.06 -24.07 8.48
CA PHE A 105 4.70 -23.12 7.43
C PHE A 105 3.60 -23.66 6.51
N SER A 106 3.62 -24.97 6.22
CA SER A 106 2.53 -25.65 5.51
C SER A 106 1.18 -25.55 6.24
N ALA A 107 1.19 -25.61 7.58
CA ALA A 107 -0.02 -25.46 8.38
C ALA A 107 -0.55 -24.01 8.39
N LEU A 108 0.25 -23.03 7.97
CA LEU A 108 -0.16 -21.63 7.86
C LEU A 108 -0.79 -21.28 6.50
N GLN A 109 -0.78 -22.19 5.52
CA GLN A 109 -1.43 -21.94 4.23
C GLN A 109 -2.95 -21.73 4.39
N ALA A 110 -3.50 -20.75 3.69
CA ALA A 110 -4.94 -20.49 3.61
C ALA A 110 -5.67 -21.55 2.78
N SER A 111 -7.00 -21.55 2.88
CA SER A 111 -7.86 -22.54 2.23
C SER A 111 -7.86 -22.46 0.70
N ASP A 112 -7.64 -21.28 0.14
CA ASP A 112 -7.54 -21.03 -1.31
C ASP A 112 -6.10 -21.19 -1.85
N GLY A 113 -5.14 -21.52 -0.99
CA GLY A 113 -3.78 -21.93 -1.35
C GLY A 113 -2.68 -20.88 -1.15
N HIS A 114 -3.00 -19.63 -0.83
CA HIS A 114 -1.99 -18.60 -0.54
C HIS A 114 -1.54 -18.61 0.92
N TRP A 115 -0.52 -17.80 1.24
CA TRP A 115 -0.09 -17.52 2.61
C TRP A 115 -0.48 -16.08 2.98
N PRO A 116 -1.45 -15.89 3.90
CA PRO A 116 -1.79 -14.56 4.40
C PRO A 116 -0.60 -13.95 5.13
N ALA A 117 -0.38 -12.66 4.93
CA ALA A 117 0.68 -11.91 5.58
C ALA A 117 0.34 -10.43 5.70
N GLU A 118 0.83 -9.83 6.78
CA GLU A 118 0.93 -8.39 6.92
C GLU A 118 1.81 -7.78 5.82
N ASN A 119 1.31 -6.79 5.08
CA ASN A 119 2.11 -5.98 4.15
C ASN A 119 2.06 -4.49 4.50
N THR A 120 2.74 -4.11 5.58
CA THR A 120 2.76 -2.72 6.07
C THR A 120 4.06 -2.40 6.82
N GLY A 121 4.11 -1.23 7.42
CA GLY A 121 5.28 -0.65 8.06
C GLY A 121 5.24 0.89 8.03
N PRO A 122 4.82 1.51 6.91
CA PRO A 122 4.64 2.95 6.84
C PRO A 122 3.58 3.48 7.81
N LEU A 123 3.89 4.58 8.50
CA LEU A 123 3.02 5.20 9.51
C LEU A 123 2.24 6.41 8.97
N TYR A 124 1.89 6.38 7.69
CA TYR A 124 1.07 7.41 7.02
C TYR A 124 -0.01 6.81 6.11
N PHE A 125 -0.33 5.52 6.24
CA PHE A 125 -1.38 4.88 5.44
C PHE A 125 -2.76 5.00 6.10
N LEU A 126 -2.85 4.59 7.36
CA LEU A 126 -4.12 4.48 8.09
C LEU A 126 -4.72 5.85 8.45
N GLN A 127 -3.88 6.80 8.82
CA GLN A 127 -4.31 8.11 9.31
C GLN A 127 -5.07 8.88 8.21
N PRO A 128 -4.59 8.96 6.96
CA PRO A 128 -5.38 9.47 5.85
C PRO A 128 -6.72 8.77 5.63
N LEU A 129 -6.80 7.43 5.79
CA LEU A 129 -8.06 6.70 5.66
C LEU A 129 -9.05 7.09 6.76
N VAL A 130 -8.59 7.24 8.01
CA VAL A 130 -9.40 7.75 9.12
C VAL A 130 -9.87 9.18 8.85
N MET A 131 -8.99 10.06 8.34
CA MET A 131 -9.38 11.41 7.91
C MET A 131 -10.42 11.39 6.82
N CYS A 132 -10.22 10.58 5.77
CA CYS A 132 -11.15 10.49 4.64
C CYS A 132 -12.53 9.99 5.09
N THR A 133 -12.60 8.93 5.90
CA THR A 133 -13.88 8.41 6.41
C THR A 133 -14.57 9.38 7.38
N TYR A 134 -13.82 10.22 8.09
CA TYR A 134 -14.38 11.34 8.84
C TYR A 134 -14.96 12.42 7.92
N ILE A 135 -14.21 12.86 6.91
CA ILE A 135 -14.63 13.88 5.93
C ILE A 135 -15.92 13.45 5.22
N THR A 136 -16.00 12.19 4.79
CA THR A 136 -17.16 11.67 4.05
C THR A 136 -18.33 11.30 4.95
N GLY A 137 -18.20 11.36 6.28
CA GLY A 137 -19.25 11.00 7.23
C GLY A 137 -19.44 9.49 7.46
N HIS A 138 -18.50 8.66 7.02
CA HIS A 138 -18.58 7.19 7.09
C HIS A 138 -17.79 6.56 8.24
N LEU A 139 -17.11 7.35 9.08
CA LEU A 139 -16.24 6.88 10.17
C LEU A 139 -16.89 5.83 11.10
N ASN A 140 -18.16 6.01 11.48
CA ASN A 140 -18.86 5.06 12.37
C ASN A 140 -19.20 3.74 11.67
N ASN A 141 -19.44 3.78 10.37
CA ASN A 141 -19.82 2.59 9.59
C ASN A 141 -18.58 1.77 9.22
N VAL A 142 -17.50 2.44 8.80
CA VAL A 142 -16.23 1.81 8.42
C VAL A 142 -15.43 1.38 9.65
N PHE A 143 -15.41 2.21 10.70
CA PHE A 143 -14.69 1.92 11.93
C PHE A 143 -15.63 1.92 13.15
N PRO A 144 -16.37 0.82 13.37
CA PRO A 144 -17.07 0.56 14.62
C PRO A 144 -16.14 0.58 15.84
N ALA A 145 -16.71 0.55 17.05
CA ALA A 145 -15.98 0.71 18.30
C ALA A 145 -14.73 -0.18 18.43
N GLU A 146 -14.80 -1.45 18.04
CA GLU A 146 -13.66 -2.38 18.12
C GLU A 146 -12.57 -2.05 17.11
N HIS A 147 -12.91 -1.57 15.91
CA HIS A 147 -11.92 -1.10 14.95
C HIS A 147 -11.15 0.09 15.51
N ARG A 148 -11.85 1.06 16.12
CA ARG A 148 -11.21 2.24 16.73
C ARG A 148 -10.26 1.86 17.86
N LYS A 149 -10.65 0.90 18.70
CA LYS A 149 -9.77 0.39 19.76
C LYS A 149 -8.49 -0.20 19.18
N GLU A 150 -8.58 -0.99 18.11
CA GLU A 150 -7.39 -1.56 17.45
C GLU A 150 -6.54 -0.50 16.73
N ILE A 151 -7.16 0.50 16.10
CA ILE A 151 -6.44 1.61 15.44
C ILE A 151 -5.70 2.46 16.46
N LEU A 152 -6.35 2.79 17.58
CA LEU A 152 -5.72 3.52 18.68
C LEU A 152 -4.58 2.69 19.30
N ARG A 153 -4.78 1.38 19.49
CA ARG A 153 -3.71 0.47 19.96
C ARG A 153 -2.48 0.53 19.06
N TYR A 154 -2.67 0.38 17.74
CA TYR A 154 -1.57 0.50 16.77
C TYR A 154 -0.87 1.86 16.86
N THR A 155 -1.66 2.94 16.97
CA THR A 155 -1.10 4.29 17.11
C THR A 155 -0.27 4.44 18.38
N TYR A 156 -0.71 3.93 19.53
CA TYR A 156 0.02 4.01 20.80
C TYR A 156 1.26 3.14 20.81
N TYR A 157 1.17 1.93 20.25
CA TYR A 157 2.24 0.95 20.32
C TYR A 157 3.44 1.33 19.44
N HIS A 158 3.21 2.17 18.43
CA HIS A 158 4.25 2.68 17.53
C HIS A 158 4.61 4.15 17.78
N GLN A 159 4.17 4.74 18.90
CA GLN A 159 4.68 6.05 19.33
C GLN A 159 6.12 5.89 19.86
N ASN A 160 7.05 6.67 19.32
CA ASN A 160 8.43 6.71 19.80
C ASN A 160 8.52 7.34 21.20
N GLU A 161 9.62 7.10 21.92
CA GLU A 161 9.83 7.62 23.27
C GLU A 161 9.80 9.15 23.37
N ASP A 162 10.14 9.85 22.28
CA ASP A 162 10.11 11.31 22.19
C ASP A 162 8.69 11.88 21.98
N GLY A 163 7.69 11.01 21.78
CA GLY A 163 6.29 11.38 21.57
C GLY A 163 5.87 11.51 20.10
N GLY A 164 6.77 11.32 19.15
CA GLY A 164 6.46 11.37 17.72
C GLY A 164 6.28 9.99 17.07
N TRP A 165 6.09 10.00 15.75
CA TRP A 165 6.00 8.81 14.89
C TRP A 165 6.92 8.98 13.69
N GLY A 166 7.61 7.91 13.32
CA GLY A 166 8.51 7.91 12.17
C GLY A 166 7.82 7.68 10.85
N PHE A 167 8.58 7.74 9.76
CA PHE A 167 8.10 7.47 8.41
C PHE A 167 7.54 6.04 8.26
N HIS A 168 8.18 5.10 8.96
CA HIS A 168 7.77 3.72 9.15
C HIS A 168 7.99 3.34 10.62
N ILE A 169 7.50 2.17 11.05
CA ILE A 169 7.58 1.68 12.43
C ILE A 169 9.00 1.74 13.01
N GLU A 170 10.03 1.51 12.19
CA GLU A 170 11.44 1.55 12.61
C GLU A 170 12.06 2.94 12.64
N GLY A 171 11.47 3.92 11.96
CA GLY A 171 12.03 5.25 11.77
C GLY A 171 12.01 6.15 13.02
N HIS A 172 12.90 7.13 13.04
CA HIS A 172 12.86 8.25 13.98
C HIS A 172 11.64 9.12 13.69
N SER A 173 11.17 9.85 14.71
CA SER A 173 9.99 10.70 14.59
C SER A 173 10.15 11.81 13.55
N ILE A 174 9.11 12.02 12.73
CA ILE A 174 9.03 13.06 11.70
C ILE A 174 7.73 13.87 11.81
N MET A 175 7.70 15.09 11.27
CA MET A 175 6.56 16.00 11.34
C MET A 175 5.34 15.43 10.63
N PHE A 176 5.53 14.83 9.45
CA PHE A 176 4.45 14.27 8.65
C PHE A 176 3.63 13.25 9.44
N CYS A 177 4.27 12.16 9.86
CA CYS A 177 3.60 11.08 10.57
C CYS A 177 3.13 11.50 11.96
N THR A 178 3.86 12.38 12.67
CA THR A 178 3.43 12.84 14.00
C THR A 178 2.16 13.68 13.93
N VAL A 179 2.06 14.61 12.98
CA VAL A 179 0.84 15.42 12.79
C VAL A 179 -0.34 14.54 12.37
N LEU A 180 -0.13 13.61 11.42
CA LEU A 180 -1.19 12.70 10.98
C LEU A 180 -1.68 11.79 12.11
N SER A 181 -0.76 11.21 12.90
CA SER A 181 -1.11 10.37 14.06
C SER A 181 -1.83 11.17 15.14
N TYR A 182 -1.42 12.40 15.41
CA TYR A 182 -2.13 13.29 16.33
C TYR A 182 -3.58 13.53 15.88
N ILE A 183 -3.78 13.94 14.63
CA ILE A 183 -5.13 14.19 14.09
C ILE A 183 -5.96 12.90 14.11
N CYS A 184 -5.36 11.75 13.78
CA CYS A 184 -6.03 10.44 13.84
C CYS A 184 -6.60 10.16 15.24
N MET A 185 -5.78 10.29 16.29
CA MET A 185 -6.24 10.11 17.67
C MET A 185 -7.38 11.08 18.03
N ARG A 186 -7.26 12.35 17.63
CA ARG A 186 -8.28 13.38 17.90
C ARG A 186 -9.60 13.10 17.17
N ILE A 187 -9.56 12.58 15.93
CA ILE A 187 -10.75 12.13 15.18
C ILE A 187 -11.42 10.94 15.88
N LEU A 188 -10.62 10.02 16.42
CA LEU A 188 -11.12 8.81 17.08
C LEU A 188 -11.62 9.05 18.51
N GLY A 189 -11.54 10.29 19.00
CA GLY A 189 -12.19 10.75 20.23
C GLY A 189 -11.24 11.04 21.40
N GLU A 190 -9.92 10.84 21.23
CA GLU A 190 -8.96 11.22 22.27
C GLU A 190 -8.90 12.73 22.43
N GLY A 191 -8.82 13.20 23.67
CA GLY A 191 -8.64 14.63 24.00
C GLY A 191 -7.24 15.15 23.66
N PRO A 192 -7.00 16.47 23.71
CA PRO A 192 -5.67 17.04 23.50
C PRO A 192 -4.65 16.50 24.53
N ASP A 193 -5.09 16.19 25.74
CA ASP A 193 -4.27 15.57 26.79
C ASP A 193 -4.66 14.10 27.03
N GLY A 194 -5.28 13.46 26.01
CA GLY A 194 -5.73 12.06 26.05
C GLY A 194 -4.71 11.07 25.47
N GLY A 195 -5.19 9.85 25.27
CA GLY A 195 -4.43 8.70 24.82
C GLY A 195 -3.65 7.98 25.93
N GLU A 196 -3.24 6.75 25.63
CA GLU A 196 -2.41 5.96 26.53
C GLU A 196 -1.08 6.70 26.81
N ASP A 197 -0.69 6.77 28.08
CA ASP A 197 0.48 7.51 28.56
C ASP A 197 0.54 9.00 28.12
N ASN A 198 -0.61 9.66 27.95
CA ASN A 198 -0.72 11.04 27.42
C ASN A 198 -0.14 11.18 26.00
N ALA A 199 -0.35 10.17 25.14
CA ALA A 199 0.15 10.15 23.77
C ALA A 199 -0.14 11.44 23.00
N CYS A 200 -1.33 12.04 23.13
CA CYS A 200 -1.69 13.28 22.44
C CYS A 200 -0.86 14.47 22.94
N ALA A 201 -0.67 14.63 24.25
CA ALA A 201 0.09 15.74 24.80
C ALA A 201 1.57 15.68 24.38
N ARG A 202 2.16 14.48 24.39
CA ARG A 202 3.54 14.26 23.93
C ARG A 202 3.70 14.57 22.45
N ALA A 203 2.77 14.09 21.63
CA ALA A 203 2.73 14.37 20.19
C ALA A 203 2.62 15.87 19.89
N ARG A 204 1.68 16.57 20.54
CA ARG A 204 1.51 18.02 20.39
C ARG A 204 2.78 18.77 20.80
N LYS A 205 3.38 18.39 21.93
CA LYS A 205 4.66 18.96 22.35
C LYS A 205 5.75 18.76 21.29
N TRP A 206 5.89 17.54 20.79
CA TRP A 206 6.87 17.21 19.75
C TRP A 206 6.69 18.06 18.49
N ILE A 207 5.44 18.24 18.04
CA ILE A 207 5.05 19.07 16.88
C ILE A 207 5.44 20.53 17.11
N LEU A 208 5.04 21.10 18.25
CA LEU A 208 5.26 22.52 18.54
C LEU A 208 6.74 22.86 18.76
N ASP A 209 7.51 21.95 19.37
CA ASP A 209 8.95 22.13 19.57
C ASP A 209 9.74 22.17 18.24
N ARG A 210 9.14 21.70 17.13
CA ARG A 210 9.74 21.65 15.78
C ARG A 210 9.13 22.65 14.80
N GLY A 211 8.52 23.72 15.32
CA GLY A 211 7.97 24.81 14.52
C GLY A 211 6.53 24.59 14.07
N GLY A 212 5.86 23.55 14.57
CA GLY A 212 4.46 23.26 14.30
C GLY A 212 4.19 22.74 12.88
N ALA A 213 2.92 22.52 12.58
CA ALA A 213 2.49 21.94 11.30
C ALA A 213 2.74 22.84 10.07
N THR A 214 3.29 24.06 10.23
CA THR A 214 3.79 24.85 9.09
C THR A 214 5.02 24.22 8.41
N HIS A 215 5.72 23.31 9.10
CA HIS A 215 6.90 22.61 8.59
C HIS A 215 6.59 21.18 8.11
N VAL A 216 5.31 20.81 7.99
CA VAL A 216 4.94 19.50 7.45
C VAL A 216 5.35 19.41 5.96
N PRO A 217 5.89 18.29 5.44
CA PRO A 217 6.27 18.15 4.03
C PRO A 217 5.07 18.16 3.08
N SER A 218 5.34 18.21 1.77
CA SER A 218 4.33 18.46 0.71
C SER A 218 3.08 17.58 0.79
N TRP A 219 3.22 16.27 1.01
CA TRP A 219 2.09 15.36 1.18
C TRP A 219 1.27 15.64 2.44
N GLY A 220 1.92 16.05 3.53
CA GLY A 220 1.21 16.50 4.73
C GLY A 220 0.46 17.79 4.48
N LYS A 221 1.04 18.76 3.77
CA LYS A 221 0.33 20.02 3.40
C LYS A 221 -0.94 19.70 2.62
N THR A 222 -0.87 18.77 1.68
CA THR A 222 -2.03 18.29 0.92
C THR A 222 -3.13 17.75 1.84
N TRP A 223 -2.82 16.81 2.73
CA TRP A 223 -3.81 16.24 3.66
C TRP A 223 -4.38 17.27 4.63
N LEU A 224 -3.54 18.15 5.18
CA LEU A 224 -4.00 19.20 6.10
C LEU A 224 -4.85 20.26 5.40
N SER A 225 -4.57 20.56 4.13
CA SER A 225 -5.41 21.45 3.32
C SER A 225 -6.75 20.84 2.97
N ILE A 226 -6.77 19.56 2.57
CA ILE A 226 -8.00 18.80 2.38
C ILE A 226 -8.84 18.79 3.66
N PHE A 227 -8.22 18.54 4.81
CA PHE A 227 -8.92 18.48 6.10
C PHE A 227 -9.36 19.85 6.62
N GLY A 228 -8.81 20.94 6.09
CA GLY A 228 -9.16 22.31 6.47
C GLY A 228 -8.40 22.84 7.68
N VAL A 229 -7.24 22.27 8.00
CA VAL A 229 -6.34 22.78 9.05
C VAL A 229 -5.06 23.39 8.48
N TYR A 230 -4.96 23.62 7.18
CA TYR A 230 -3.84 24.30 6.51
C TYR A 230 -4.34 24.97 5.22
N GLU A 231 -3.87 26.16 4.84
CA GLU A 231 -4.36 26.82 3.61
C GLU A 231 -3.61 26.34 2.35
N TRP A 232 -4.34 26.07 1.26
CA TRP A 232 -3.75 25.65 -0.02
C TRP A 232 -2.68 26.62 -0.59
N SER A 233 -2.73 27.89 -0.18
CA SER A 233 -1.72 28.90 -0.55
C SER A 233 -0.36 28.65 0.08
N GLY A 234 -0.29 27.80 1.10
CA GLY A 234 0.95 27.33 1.71
C GLY A 234 1.47 26.02 1.14
N SER A 235 0.90 25.52 0.04
CA SER A 235 1.34 24.31 -0.67
C SER A 235 1.93 24.68 -2.04
N ASN A 236 2.90 23.90 -2.53
CA ASN A 236 3.38 24.02 -3.90
C ASN A 236 2.27 23.65 -4.90
N PRO A 237 2.22 24.27 -6.10
CA PRO A 237 1.18 23.96 -7.08
C PRO A 237 1.21 22.51 -7.57
N MET A 238 0.03 21.89 -7.64
CA MET A 238 -0.18 20.54 -8.19
C MET A 238 -1.26 20.62 -9.27
N PRO A 239 -0.96 21.25 -10.43
CA PRO A 239 -1.98 21.64 -11.40
C PRO A 239 -2.56 20.44 -12.15
N PRO A 240 -3.90 20.29 -12.25
CA PRO A 240 -4.52 19.23 -13.05
C PRO A 240 -4.23 19.39 -14.55
N GLU A 241 -3.80 20.56 -15.01
CA GLU A 241 -3.42 20.80 -16.41
C GLU A 241 -2.27 19.90 -16.89
N PHE A 242 -1.52 19.31 -15.97
CA PHE A 242 -0.55 18.25 -16.25
C PHE A 242 -1.15 17.11 -17.10
N TRP A 243 -2.42 16.76 -16.87
CA TRP A 243 -3.11 15.63 -17.52
C TRP A 243 -3.54 15.89 -18.97
N ILE A 244 -3.50 17.14 -19.42
CA ILE A 244 -3.86 17.53 -20.79
C ILE A 244 -2.65 18.03 -21.59
N LEU A 245 -1.43 17.81 -21.07
CA LEU A 245 -0.20 18.14 -21.78
C LEU A 245 -0.09 17.34 -23.08
N PRO A 246 0.47 17.92 -24.16
CA PRO A 246 0.75 17.18 -25.38
C PRO A 246 1.79 16.06 -25.17
N SER A 247 1.56 14.89 -25.78
CA SER A 247 2.40 13.69 -25.64
C SER A 247 3.87 13.85 -26.07
N PHE A 248 4.18 14.84 -26.91
CA PHE A 248 5.55 15.13 -27.31
C PHE A 248 6.38 15.78 -26.19
N LEU A 249 5.76 16.39 -25.18
CA LEU A 249 6.49 17.03 -24.08
C LEU A 249 7.22 15.99 -23.21
N PRO A 250 8.44 16.29 -22.71
CA PRO A 250 9.19 15.35 -21.87
C PRO A 250 8.49 15.02 -20.55
N VAL A 251 7.81 16.00 -19.94
CA VAL A 251 7.07 15.90 -18.67
C VAL A 251 5.64 15.36 -18.85
N HIS A 252 5.33 14.67 -19.94
CA HIS A 252 3.98 14.15 -20.16
C HIS A 252 3.63 13.04 -19.14
N PRO A 253 2.39 12.97 -18.60
CA PRO A 253 2.01 11.97 -17.60
C PRO A 253 2.37 10.53 -17.98
N ALA A 254 2.15 10.12 -19.23
CA ALA A 254 2.49 8.78 -19.72
C ALA A 254 3.99 8.40 -19.68
N LYS A 255 4.88 9.36 -19.40
CA LYS A 255 6.34 9.13 -19.35
C LYS A 255 6.87 9.07 -17.93
N VAL A 256 6.14 9.61 -16.95
CA VAL A 256 6.55 9.57 -15.54
C VAL A 256 6.16 8.23 -14.92
N TRP A 257 6.86 7.87 -13.85
CA TRP A 257 6.63 6.62 -13.12
C TRP A 257 5.15 6.44 -12.75
N CYS A 258 4.64 5.23 -12.91
CA CYS A 258 3.22 4.92 -12.71
C CYS A 258 2.74 5.26 -11.30
N TYR A 259 3.49 4.92 -10.26
CA TYR A 259 3.07 5.19 -8.88
C TYR A 259 3.02 6.69 -8.55
N PHE A 260 3.99 7.46 -9.07
CA PHE A 260 3.93 8.92 -8.99
C PHE A 260 2.69 9.46 -9.70
N ARG A 261 2.44 8.98 -10.92
CA ARG A 261 1.30 9.36 -11.73
C ARG A 261 -0.02 9.09 -10.99
N THR A 262 -0.22 7.88 -10.48
CA THR A 262 -1.48 7.47 -9.80
C THR A 262 -1.70 8.21 -8.48
N VAL A 263 -0.67 8.55 -7.72
CA VAL A 263 -0.80 9.36 -6.49
C VAL A 263 -1.09 10.83 -6.80
N TYR A 264 -0.37 11.44 -7.74
CA TYR A 264 -0.53 12.87 -8.04
C TYR A 264 -1.82 13.17 -8.83
N MET A 265 -2.44 12.16 -9.45
CA MET A 265 -3.72 12.29 -10.16
C MET A 265 -4.84 12.83 -9.27
N PRO A 266 -5.29 12.13 -8.22
CA PRO A 266 -6.32 12.64 -7.32
C PRO A 266 -5.86 13.86 -6.52
N ILE A 267 -4.57 13.98 -6.16
CA ILE A 267 -4.04 15.19 -5.52
C ILE A 267 -4.27 16.42 -6.40
N SER A 268 -3.92 16.33 -7.69
CA SER A 268 -4.09 17.43 -8.62
C SER A 268 -5.56 17.79 -8.88
N TYR A 269 -6.46 16.80 -8.86
CA TYR A 269 -7.90 17.03 -8.92
C TYR A 269 -8.40 17.82 -7.70
N LEU A 270 -8.05 17.36 -6.49
CA LEU A 270 -8.45 18.01 -5.24
C LEU A 270 -7.84 19.41 -5.10
N TYR A 271 -6.57 19.58 -5.46
CA TYR A 271 -5.90 20.88 -5.53
C TYR A 271 -6.56 21.80 -6.56
N GLY A 272 -6.87 21.27 -7.75
CA GLY A 272 -7.48 22.01 -8.84
C GLY A 272 -8.87 22.55 -8.48
N LYS A 273 -9.64 21.78 -7.69
CA LYS A 273 -10.91 22.17 -7.07
C LYS A 273 -10.74 23.07 -5.83
N LYS A 274 -9.52 23.17 -5.29
CA LYS A 274 -9.23 23.74 -3.96
C LYS A 274 -10.14 23.15 -2.88
N PHE A 275 -10.34 21.84 -2.93
CA PHE A 275 -11.25 21.15 -2.02
C PHE A 275 -10.80 21.34 -0.56
N VAL A 276 -11.74 21.68 0.30
CA VAL A 276 -11.58 21.76 1.75
C VAL A 276 -12.80 21.11 2.38
N ALA A 277 -12.58 20.20 3.31
CA ALA A 277 -13.64 19.54 4.06
C ALA A 277 -14.47 20.54 4.89
N PRO A 278 -15.72 20.19 5.25
CA PRO A 278 -16.52 21.01 6.15
C PRO A 278 -15.79 21.31 7.46
N ILE A 279 -15.70 22.60 7.84
CA ILE A 279 -15.03 23.01 9.08
C ILE A 279 -15.87 22.60 10.29
N THR A 280 -15.34 21.68 11.08
CA THR A 280 -15.99 21.16 12.30
C THR A 280 -15.43 21.80 13.57
N PRO A 281 -16.07 21.62 14.74
CA PRO A 281 -15.48 22.03 16.02
C PRO A 281 -14.10 21.41 16.27
N LEU A 282 -13.89 20.15 15.86
CA LEU A 282 -12.58 19.50 15.93
C LEU A 282 -11.56 20.20 15.02
N THR A 283 -11.96 20.59 13.81
CA THR A 283 -11.10 21.34 12.88
C THR A 283 -10.61 22.65 13.51
N LEU A 284 -11.51 23.38 14.18
CA LEU A 284 -11.16 24.63 14.87
C LEU A 284 -10.19 24.39 16.04
N GLN A 285 -10.41 23.34 16.85
CA GLN A 285 -9.48 22.95 17.92
C GLN A 285 -8.09 22.61 17.36
N LEU A 286 -8.02 21.83 16.28
CA LEU A 286 -6.74 21.45 15.67
C LEU A 286 -5.97 22.66 15.13
N ARG A 287 -6.65 23.69 14.64
CA ARG A 287 -6.02 24.98 14.23
C ARG A 287 -5.40 25.73 15.41
N GLU A 288 -5.83 25.48 16.64
CA GLU A 288 -5.22 26.05 17.86
C GLU A 288 -4.11 25.14 18.40
N GLU A 289 -4.22 23.83 18.20
CA GLU A 289 -3.33 22.83 18.78
C GLU A 289 -2.03 22.62 17.99
N LEU A 290 -2.05 22.76 16.66
CA LEU A 290 -0.97 22.32 15.76
C LEU A 290 0.09 23.39 15.43
N TYR A 291 -0.10 24.63 15.87
CA TYR A 291 0.66 25.78 15.37
C TYR A 291 1.30 26.60 16.51
N CYS A 292 2.53 27.07 16.30
CA CYS A 292 3.26 27.91 17.26
C CYS A 292 2.73 29.36 17.34
N GLN A 293 1.82 29.74 16.42
CA GLN A 293 1.22 31.06 16.35
C GLN A 293 -0.26 30.93 15.98
N PRO A 294 -1.10 31.95 16.27
CA PRO A 294 -2.50 31.92 15.89
C PRO A 294 -2.70 31.63 14.40
N TYR A 295 -3.60 30.69 14.09
CA TYR A 295 -3.84 30.20 12.72
C TYR A 295 -4.08 31.33 11.70
N ASN A 296 -4.86 32.34 12.09
CA ASN A 296 -5.22 33.47 11.24
C ASN A 296 -4.06 34.48 11.01
N GLN A 297 -2.94 34.35 11.71
CA GLN A 297 -1.75 35.19 11.55
C GLN A 297 -0.67 34.50 10.71
N ILE A 298 -0.87 33.25 10.30
CA ILE A 298 0.09 32.51 9.47
C ILE A 298 0.10 33.08 8.06
N ASN A 299 1.29 33.48 7.58
CA ASN A 299 1.49 33.82 6.18
C ASN A 299 1.80 32.55 5.39
N TRP A 300 0.73 31.88 4.94
CA TRP A 300 0.79 30.60 4.26
C TRP A 300 1.72 30.61 3.04
N SER A 301 1.69 31.66 2.22
CA SER A 301 2.54 31.76 1.03
C SER A 301 4.05 31.68 1.32
N ARG A 302 4.47 32.05 2.54
CA ARG A 302 5.88 32.02 2.98
C ARG A 302 6.33 30.68 3.52
N VAL A 303 5.41 29.76 3.82
CA VAL A 303 5.73 28.42 4.34
C VAL A 303 5.61 27.33 3.27
N ARG A 304 5.45 27.70 1.99
CA ARG A 304 5.39 26.74 0.86
C ARG A 304 6.59 25.80 0.76
N HIS A 305 7.77 26.32 1.03
CA HIS A 305 9.04 25.56 1.02
C HIS A 305 9.51 25.19 2.43
N ALA A 306 8.72 25.48 3.48
CA ALA A 306 9.07 25.05 4.83
C ALA A 306 8.88 23.54 4.96
N CYS A 307 9.91 22.85 5.43
CA CYS A 307 9.92 21.43 5.73
C CYS A 307 10.77 21.20 6.98
N ALA A 308 10.30 20.35 7.89
CA ALA A 308 11.06 19.98 9.08
C ALA A 308 12.31 19.19 8.67
N LYS A 309 13.39 19.38 9.41
CA LYS A 309 14.69 18.76 9.10
C LYS A 309 14.60 17.23 9.13
N GLU A 310 13.83 16.70 10.06
CA GLU A 310 13.63 15.26 10.25
C GLU A 310 12.89 14.59 9.09
N ASP A 311 12.10 15.35 8.33
CA ASP A 311 11.34 14.89 7.16
C ASP A 311 12.12 15.03 5.85
N LEU A 312 13.13 15.92 5.82
CA LEU A 312 13.86 16.24 4.59
C LEU A 312 14.87 15.14 4.24
N TYR A 313 14.43 14.18 3.44
CA TYR A 313 15.28 13.10 2.93
C TYR A 313 16.10 13.58 1.73
N HIS A 314 15.44 14.22 0.76
CA HIS A 314 16.07 14.76 -0.45
C HIS A 314 15.89 16.27 -0.56
N PRO A 315 16.94 17.09 -0.31
CA PRO A 315 16.83 18.54 -0.37
C PRO A 315 16.60 19.02 -1.80
N HIS A 316 15.62 19.92 -1.97
CA HIS A 316 15.32 20.49 -3.29
C HIS A 316 16.45 21.41 -3.74
N PRO A 317 16.94 21.29 -4.99
CA PRO A 317 17.85 22.28 -5.55
C PRO A 317 17.09 23.59 -5.78
N TRP A 318 17.74 24.74 -5.59
CA TRP A 318 17.10 26.07 -5.72
C TRP A 318 16.36 26.30 -7.05
N ILE A 319 16.77 25.61 -8.13
CA ILE A 319 16.12 25.67 -9.43
C ILE A 319 14.69 25.11 -9.39
N GLN A 320 14.47 24.09 -8.56
CA GLN A 320 13.17 23.49 -8.33
C GLN A 320 12.24 24.49 -7.62
N ASP A 321 12.73 25.17 -6.57
CA ASP A 321 11.97 26.23 -5.89
C ASP A 321 11.57 27.34 -6.86
N LEU A 322 12.49 27.75 -7.75
CA LEU A 322 12.20 28.74 -8.78
C LEU A 322 11.10 28.28 -9.75
N ILE A 323 11.09 27.00 -10.14
CA ILE A 323 10.04 26.43 -10.99
C ILE A 323 8.70 26.45 -10.27
N TRP A 324 8.64 25.98 -9.02
CA TRP A 324 7.40 25.96 -8.23
C TRP A 324 6.87 27.37 -7.94
N ASP A 325 7.75 28.32 -7.65
CA ASP A 325 7.39 29.72 -7.47
C ASP A 325 6.89 30.36 -8.77
N SER A 326 7.52 30.06 -9.90
CA SER A 326 7.06 30.54 -11.20
C SER A 326 5.66 30.00 -11.53
N LEU A 327 5.42 28.70 -11.30
CA LEU A 327 4.11 28.09 -11.48
C LEU A 327 3.07 28.72 -10.55
N TYR A 328 3.41 28.99 -9.30
CA TYR A 328 2.49 29.59 -8.34
C TYR A 328 2.19 31.06 -8.66
N ILE A 329 3.20 31.86 -9.00
CA ILE A 329 3.05 33.30 -9.20
C ILE A 329 2.45 33.62 -10.56
N LEU A 330 2.78 32.85 -11.60
CA LEU A 330 2.39 33.14 -12.98
C LEU A 330 1.23 32.25 -13.45
N THR A 331 1.35 30.95 -13.23
CA THR A 331 0.45 29.96 -13.85
C THR A 331 -0.86 29.81 -13.07
N GLU A 332 -0.80 29.70 -11.74
CA GLU A 332 -2.02 29.56 -10.91
C GLU A 332 -2.98 30.76 -11.06
N PRO A 333 -2.57 32.04 -10.97
CA PRO A 333 -3.46 33.18 -11.20
C PRO A 333 -4.07 33.16 -12.60
N LEU A 334 -3.31 32.77 -13.62
CA LEU A 334 -3.82 32.69 -14.98
C LEU A 334 -4.92 31.62 -15.12
N LEU A 335 -4.68 30.42 -14.60
CA LEU A 335 -5.56 29.25 -14.75
C LEU A 335 -6.77 29.25 -13.80
N THR A 336 -6.74 30.07 -12.75
CA THR A 336 -7.85 30.22 -11.79
C THR A 336 -8.82 31.34 -12.17
N HIS A 337 -8.47 32.19 -13.14
CA HIS A 337 -9.33 33.29 -13.60
C HIS A 337 -9.96 33.01 -14.98
N TRP A 338 -11.07 33.69 -15.26
CA TRP A 338 -11.69 33.67 -16.57
C TRP A 338 -10.76 34.30 -17.64
N PRO A 339 -10.65 33.73 -18.86
CA PRO A 339 -11.39 32.59 -19.40
C PRO A 339 -10.70 31.23 -19.20
N PHE A 340 -9.43 31.20 -18.79
CA PHE A 340 -8.64 29.97 -18.73
C PHE A 340 -9.14 28.97 -17.71
N ASN A 341 -9.75 29.43 -16.62
CA ASN A 341 -10.40 28.55 -15.66
C ASN A 341 -11.49 27.69 -16.32
N LYS A 342 -12.36 28.32 -17.10
CA LYS A 342 -13.46 27.63 -17.80
C LYS A 342 -12.98 26.78 -18.97
N LEU A 343 -11.97 27.24 -19.71
CA LEU A 343 -11.53 26.58 -20.94
C LEU A 343 -10.47 25.49 -20.72
N ILE A 344 -9.64 25.64 -19.68
CA ILE A 344 -8.47 24.78 -19.44
C ILE A 344 -8.61 24.03 -18.12
N ARG A 345 -8.77 24.73 -16.98
CA ARG A 345 -8.84 24.07 -15.64
C ARG A 345 -10.01 23.10 -15.54
N GLU A 346 -11.22 23.52 -15.94
CA GLU A 346 -12.40 22.64 -15.92
C GLU A 346 -12.22 21.41 -16.82
N LYS A 347 -11.65 21.59 -18.03
CA LYS A 347 -11.34 20.48 -18.93
C LYS A 347 -10.29 19.54 -18.33
N ALA A 348 -9.25 20.10 -17.72
CA ALA A 348 -8.19 19.32 -17.07
C ALA A 348 -8.74 18.50 -15.90
N LEU A 349 -9.63 19.09 -15.08
CA LEU A 349 -10.33 18.38 -14.00
C LEU A 349 -11.20 17.24 -14.53
N GLN A 350 -11.91 17.44 -15.63
CA GLN A 350 -12.71 16.39 -16.26
C GLN A 350 -11.82 15.23 -16.74
N VAL A 351 -10.75 15.51 -17.48
CA VAL A 351 -9.80 14.48 -17.96
C VAL A 351 -9.14 13.75 -16.79
N THR A 352 -8.79 14.49 -15.73
CA THR A 352 -8.21 13.88 -14.52
C THR A 352 -9.18 12.88 -13.89
N MET A 353 -10.46 13.24 -13.75
CA MET A 353 -11.47 12.34 -13.19
C MET A 353 -11.78 11.15 -14.12
N GLU A 354 -11.74 11.34 -15.44
CA GLU A 354 -11.84 10.23 -16.40
C GLU A 354 -10.72 9.19 -16.20
N HIS A 355 -9.48 9.63 -15.93
CA HIS A 355 -8.39 8.73 -15.58
C HIS A 355 -8.59 8.06 -14.20
N ILE A 356 -9.10 8.78 -13.20
CA ILE A 356 -9.40 8.21 -11.86
C ILE A 356 -10.43 7.08 -12.00
N HIS A 357 -11.56 7.34 -12.66
CA HIS A 357 -12.60 6.35 -12.91
C HIS A 357 -12.08 5.16 -13.72
N TYR A 358 -11.22 5.41 -14.71
CA TYR A 358 -10.60 4.35 -15.47
C TYR A 358 -9.75 3.45 -14.57
N GLU A 359 -8.88 4.00 -13.72
CA GLU A 359 -8.07 3.18 -12.83
C GLU A 359 -8.89 2.45 -11.78
N ASP A 360 -9.90 3.09 -11.23
CA ASP A 360 -10.82 2.50 -10.27
C ASP A 360 -11.49 1.24 -10.83
N GLU A 361 -12.06 1.30 -12.04
CA GLU A 361 -12.71 0.13 -12.65
C GLU A 361 -11.70 -0.96 -13.03
N ASN A 362 -10.53 -0.58 -13.57
CA ASN A 362 -9.52 -1.57 -13.99
C ASN A 362 -8.82 -2.25 -12.81
N SER A 363 -8.82 -1.63 -11.63
CA SER A 363 -8.27 -2.21 -10.39
C SER A 363 -9.35 -2.70 -9.43
N ARG A 364 -10.63 -2.72 -9.84
CA ARG A 364 -11.75 -3.20 -9.01
C ARG A 364 -11.81 -2.44 -7.69
N TYR A 365 -11.48 -1.14 -7.75
CA TYR A 365 -11.43 -0.18 -6.63
C TYR A 365 -10.39 -0.52 -5.55
N ILE A 366 -9.45 -1.42 -5.88
CA ILE A 366 -8.25 -1.66 -5.08
C ILE A 366 -7.24 -0.55 -5.34
N THR A 367 -7.10 -0.04 -6.57
CA THR A 367 -6.04 0.89 -7.03
C THR A 367 -4.63 0.27 -7.01
N MET A 368 -3.62 0.99 -7.47
CA MET A 368 -2.22 0.52 -7.49
C MET A 368 -1.57 0.55 -6.11
N GLY A 369 -2.09 1.31 -5.14
CA GLY A 369 -1.52 1.43 -3.79
C GLY A 369 -2.42 2.11 -2.76
N CYS A 370 -2.08 2.00 -1.47
CA CYS A 370 -2.91 2.54 -0.38
C CYS A 370 -3.06 4.06 -0.38
N VAL A 371 -2.02 4.82 -0.73
CA VAL A 371 -2.06 6.30 -0.66
C VAL A 371 -3.04 6.85 -1.69
N GLU A 372 -2.86 6.46 -2.94
CA GLU A 372 -3.78 6.77 -4.04
C GLU A 372 -5.18 6.21 -3.81
N LYS A 373 -5.34 5.02 -3.19
CA LYS A 373 -6.65 4.46 -2.85
C LYS A 373 -7.49 5.49 -2.13
N VAL A 374 -6.97 6.01 -1.01
CA VAL A 374 -7.71 6.95 -0.16
C VAL A 374 -8.01 8.25 -0.91
N LEU A 375 -7.06 8.73 -1.73
CA LEU A 375 -7.21 9.96 -2.50
C LEU A 375 -8.22 9.83 -3.65
N CYS A 376 -8.20 8.73 -4.41
CA CYS A 376 -9.18 8.43 -5.46
C CYS A 376 -10.57 8.27 -4.86
N MET A 377 -10.70 7.54 -3.75
CA MET A 377 -11.96 7.42 -3.01
C MET A 377 -12.51 8.78 -2.61
N LEU A 378 -11.66 9.68 -2.08
CA LEU A 378 -12.08 11.04 -1.74
C LEU A 378 -12.44 11.85 -3.00
N ALA A 379 -11.67 11.75 -4.08
CA ALA A 379 -11.96 12.45 -5.33
C ALA A 379 -13.33 12.04 -5.91
N CYS A 380 -13.65 10.74 -5.92
CA CYS A 380 -14.95 10.21 -6.33
C CYS A 380 -16.08 10.70 -5.42
N TRP A 381 -15.86 10.80 -4.10
CA TRP A 381 -16.83 11.42 -3.18
C TRP A 381 -17.01 12.92 -3.44
N VAL A 382 -15.95 13.65 -3.76
CA VAL A 382 -16.01 15.09 -4.09
C VAL A 382 -16.75 15.33 -5.40
N GLU A 383 -16.64 14.40 -6.36
CA GLU A 383 -17.42 14.45 -7.60
C GLU A 383 -18.90 14.14 -7.35
N ASP A 384 -19.20 12.99 -6.75
CA ASP A 384 -20.55 12.57 -6.39
C ASP A 384 -20.54 11.75 -5.08
N PRO A 385 -20.95 12.36 -3.95
CA PRO A 385 -21.02 11.68 -2.66
C PRO A 385 -21.91 10.44 -2.63
N ASN A 386 -22.87 10.34 -3.55
CA ASN A 386 -23.82 9.22 -3.64
C ASN A 386 -23.54 8.31 -4.85
N GLY A 387 -22.46 8.57 -5.59
CA GLY A 387 -22.09 7.85 -6.80
C GLY A 387 -21.60 6.44 -6.51
N ASP A 388 -21.75 5.54 -7.48
CA ASP A 388 -21.35 4.15 -7.32
C ASP A 388 -19.84 3.97 -7.21
N TYR A 389 -19.05 4.86 -7.84
CA TYR A 389 -17.58 4.85 -7.70
C TYR A 389 -17.15 4.95 -6.24
N PHE A 390 -17.74 5.87 -5.49
CA PHE A 390 -17.44 6.02 -4.06
C PHE A 390 -17.90 4.81 -3.23
N LYS A 391 -19.08 4.24 -3.52
CA LYS A 391 -19.59 3.06 -2.79
C LYS A 391 -18.73 1.82 -3.02
N LYS A 392 -18.28 1.58 -4.26
CA LYS A 392 -17.35 0.50 -4.60
C LYS A 392 -15.99 0.70 -3.92
N HIS A 393 -15.51 1.94 -3.83
CA HIS A 393 -14.35 2.28 -3.00
C HIS A 393 -14.55 1.93 -1.52
N LEU A 394 -15.68 2.30 -0.91
CA LEU A 394 -15.97 1.97 0.49
C LEU A 394 -15.95 0.46 0.74
N ALA A 395 -16.53 -0.31 -0.18
CA ALA A 395 -16.62 -1.76 -0.06
C ALA A 395 -15.26 -2.48 -0.08
N ARG A 396 -14.23 -1.85 -0.69
CA ARG A 396 -12.84 -2.35 -0.75
C ARG A 396 -11.94 -1.88 0.40
N ILE A 397 -12.43 -1.06 1.34
CA ILE A 397 -11.63 -0.67 2.51
C ILE A 397 -11.14 -1.88 3.34
N PRO A 398 -11.96 -2.92 3.61
CA PRO A 398 -11.52 -4.06 4.41
C PRO A 398 -10.31 -4.81 3.84
N ASP A 399 -10.12 -4.80 2.52
CA ASP A 399 -8.98 -5.41 1.81
C ASP A 399 -7.63 -4.79 2.25
N TYR A 400 -7.69 -3.54 2.73
CA TYR A 400 -6.54 -2.75 3.19
C TYR A 400 -6.30 -2.84 4.70
N LEU A 401 -7.16 -3.50 5.48
CA LEU A 401 -7.06 -3.51 6.94
C LEU A 401 -6.47 -4.82 7.45
N TRP A 402 -5.47 -4.72 8.31
CA TRP A 402 -4.82 -5.88 8.92
C TRP A 402 -4.79 -5.77 10.44
N VAL A 403 -5.02 -6.88 11.14
CA VAL A 403 -5.03 -6.93 12.61
C VAL A 403 -3.97 -7.91 13.12
N ALA A 404 -3.07 -7.41 13.95
CA ALA A 404 -2.07 -8.22 14.65
C ALA A 404 -1.99 -7.85 16.14
N GLU A 405 -1.03 -8.40 16.88
CA GLU A 405 -0.89 -8.18 18.32
C GLU A 405 -0.52 -6.73 18.71
N ASP A 406 -0.13 -5.92 17.73
CA ASP A 406 0.12 -4.49 17.87
C ASP A 406 -1.07 -3.62 17.46
N GLY A 407 -2.18 -4.19 16.98
CA GLY A 407 -3.41 -3.47 16.65
C GLY A 407 -3.81 -3.54 15.18
N MET A 408 -4.71 -2.66 14.77
CA MET A 408 -5.22 -2.55 13.41
C MET A 408 -4.47 -1.47 12.64
N LYS A 409 -4.01 -1.84 11.46
CA LYS A 409 -3.25 -1.00 10.55
C LYS A 409 -3.81 -1.06 9.14
N MET A 410 -3.42 -0.08 8.33
CA MET A 410 -3.64 -0.12 6.89
C MET A 410 -2.40 -0.73 6.24
N GLN A 411 -2.56 -1.79 5.47
CA GLN A 411 -1.53 -2.32 4.59
C GLN A 411 -1.55 -1.58 3.26
N THR A 412 -0.70 -1.98 2.31
CA THR A 412 -1.02 -1.74 0.90
C THR A 412 -2.25 -2.59 0.54
N PHE A 413 -2.23 -3.47 -0.44
CA PHE A 413 -3.36 -4.35 -0.81
C PHE A 413 -3.04 -5.83 -0.56
N GLY A 414 -1.98 -6.12 0.19
CA GLY A 414 -1.44 -7.47 0.46
C GLY A 414 -0.28 -7.87 -0.47
N SER A 415 0.31 -9.04 -0.21
CA SER A 415 1.46 -9.62 -0.93
C SER A 415 1.24 -11.09 -1.33
N GLN A 416 -0.01 -11.51 -1.53
CA GLN A 416 -0.44 -12.90 -1.58
C GLN A 416 0.29 -13.72 -2.66
N GLU A 417 0.39 -13.21 -3.89
CA GLU A 417 1.10 -13.86 -4.99
C GLU A 417 2.60 -13.83 -4.81
N TRP A 418 3.16 -12.71 -4.36
CA TRP A 418 4.59 -12.60 -4.05
C TRP A 418 5.03 -13.62 -2.99
N ASP A 419 4.31 -13.66 -1.87
CA ASP A 419 4.60 -14.57 -0.77
C ASP A 419 4.38 -16.03 -1.19
N THR A 420 3.33 -16.31 -1.95
CA THR A 420 3.04 -17.67 -2.43
C THR A 420 4.08 -18.14 -3.46
N GLY A 421 4.51 -17.25 -4.36
CA GLY A 421 5.55 -17.53 -5.35
C GLY A 421 6.87 -17.93 -4.70
N PHE A 422 7.31 -17.21 -3.65
CA PHE A 422 8.52 -17.59 -2.91
C PHE A 422 8.31 -18.77 -1.97
N ALA A 423 7.17 -18.85 -1.28
CA ALA A 423 6.81 -19.99 -0.43
C ALA A 423 6.91 -21.30 -1.19
N ILE A 424 6.32 -21.37 -2.38
CA ILE A 424 6.36 -22.57 -3.21
C ILE A 424 7.78 -22.93 -3.62
N GLN A 425 8.60 -21.96 -4.06
CA GLN A 425 9.98 -22.24 -4.42
C GLN A 425 10.80 -22.76 -3.25
N ALA A 426 10.62 -22.19 -2.05
CA ALA A 426 11.29 -22.65 -0.84
C ALA A 426 10.84 -24.06 -0.44
N LEU A 427 9.54 -24.34 -0.53
CA LEU A 427 8.98 -25.67 -0.24
C LEU A 427 9.46 -26.72 -1.24
N LEU A 428 9.55 -26.38 -2.54
CA LEU A 428 10.13 -27.27 -3.56
C LEU A 428 11.62 -27.52 -3.33
N ALA A 429 12.37 -26.47 -2.96
CA ALA A 429 13.79 -26.59 -2.65
C ALA A 429 14.08 -27.43 -1.39
N SER A 430 13.09 -27.66 -0.53
CA SER A 430 13.24 -28.51 0.65
C SER A 430 13.35 -30.01 0.34
N ASP A 431 12.97 -30.44 -0.87
CA ASP A 431 12.92 -31.84 -1.31
C ASP A 431 12.02 -32.73 -0.43
N LEU A 432 10.95 -32.13 0.13
CA LEU A 432 9.96 -32.82 0.98
C LEU A 432 8.59 -32.97 0.30
N ALA A 433 8.53 -32.91 -1.04
CA ALA A 433 7.27 -32.90 -1.79
C ALA A 433 6.32 -34.06 -1.43
N ASP A 434 6.87 -35.24 -1.12
CA ASP A 434 6.08 -36.42 -0.70
C ASP A 434 5.37 -36.21 0.66
N GLU A 435 5.89 -35.33 1.52
CA GLU A 435 5.29 -35.00 2.83
C GLU A 435 4.25 -33.86 2.71
N ILE A 436 4.37 -33.00 1.69
CA ILE A 436 3.58 -31.75 1.56
C ILE A 436 2.81 -31.63 0.24
N GLY A 437 2.62 -32.71 -0.52
CA GLY A 437 1.93 -32.72 -1.82
C GLY A 437 0.62 -31.91 -1.86
N PRO A 438 -0.31 -32.09 -0.91
CA PRO A 438 -1.55 -31.30 -0.88
C PRO A 438 -1.34 -29.79 -0.72
N VAL A 439 -0.27 -29.37 -0.03
CA VAL A 439 0.08 -27.94 0.15
C VAL A 439 0.60 -27.37 -1.16
N LEU A 440 1.49 -28.11 -1.84
CA LEU A 440 2.02 -27.75 -3.15
C LEU A 440 0.91 -27.64 -4.20
N LYS A 441 -0.03 -28.61 -4.22
CA LYS A 441 -1.19 -28.58 -5.13
C LYS A 441 -2.05 -27.35 -4.94
N ARG A 442 -2.42 -27.00 -3.70
CA ARG A 442 -3.23 -25.79 -3.44
C ARG A 442 -2.49 -24.52 -3.82
N GLY A 443 -1.18 -24.43 -3.54
CA GLY A 443 -0.39 -23.26 -3.96
C GLY A 443 -0.30 -23.15 -5.48
N HIS A 444 -0.19 -24.27 -6.20
CA HIS A 444 -0.27 -24.29 -7.66
C HIS A 444 -1.64 -23.85 -8.19
N GLU A 445 -2.73 -24.29 -7.55
CA GLU A 445 -4.09 -23.86 -7.87
C GLU A 445 -4.26 -22.35 -7.66
N PHE A 446 -3.74 -21.80 -6.57
CA PHE A 446 -3.70 -20.37 -6.28
C PHE A 446 -2.96 -19.59 -7.37
N ILE A 447 -1.69 -19.94 -7.65
CA ILE A 447 -0.87 -19.25 -8.66
C ILE A 447 -1.57 -19.25 -10.02
N LYS A 448 -2.18 -20.37 -10.43
CA LYS A 448 -2.95 -20.45 -11.70
C LYS A 448 -4.19 -19.55 -11.70
N ALA A 449 -4.85 -19.39 -10.56
CA ALA A 449 -6.03 -18.55 -10.37
C ALA A 449 -5.68 -17.06 -10.25
N SER A 450 -4.46 -16.72 -9.86
CA SER A 450 -3.98 -15.35 -9.67
C SER A 450 -3.44 -14.68 -10.94
N GLN A 451 -3.09 -15.44 -11.98
CA GLN A 451 -2.59 -14.84 -13.23
C GLN A 451 -3.67 -14.02 -13.93
N VAL A 452 -3.33 -12.79 -14.31
CA VAL A 452 -4.17 -11.85 -15.04
C VAL A 452 -4.44 -12.38 -16.46
N LYS A 453 -5.73 -12.47 -16.83
CA LYS A 453 -6.18 -13.11 -18.08
C LYS A 453 -6.44 -12.13 -19.23
N ASP A 454 -6.64 -10.86 -18.90
CA ASP A 454 -7.03 -9.82 -19.84
C ASP A 454 -6.13 -8.59 -19.68
N ASN A 455 -5.96 -7.84 -20.77
CA ASN A 455 -5.37 -6.50 -20.69
C ASN A 455 -6.38 -5.53 -20.05
N PRO A 456 -5.93 -4.35 -19.58
CA PRO A 456 -6.86 -3.34 -19.08
C PRO A 456 -7.85 -2.96 -20.18
N SER A 457 -9.05 -2.58 -19.77
CA SER A 457 -10.19 -2.34 -20.65
C SER A 457 -9.96 -1.19 -21.64
N GLY A 458 -10.60 -1.26 -22.81
CA GLY A 458 -10.62 -0.17 -23.78
C GLY A 458 -9.25 0.21 -24.35
N ASP A 459 -9.05 1.51 -24.61
CA ASP A 459 -7.77 2.08 -25.03
C ASP A 459 -6.84 2.32 -23.83
N PHE A 460 -6.35 1.22 -23.26
CA PHE A 460 -5.48 1.27 -22.08
C PHE A 460 -4.17 2.03 -22.31
N LYS A 461 -3.67 2.07 -23.56
CA LYS A 461 -2.48 2.86 -23.90
C LYS A 461 -2.76 4.36 -23.86
N GLY A 462 -3.93 4.79 -24.34
CA GLY A 462 -4.43 6.17 -24.19
C GLY A 462 -4.61 6.56 -22.72
N MET A 463 -4.89 5.57 -21.86
CA MET A 463 -4.99 5.73 -20.40
C MET A 463 -3.67 5.49 -19.66
N TYR A 464 -2.56 5.42 -20.39
CA TYR A 464 -1.19 5.30 -19.86
C TYR A 464 -0.89 3.99 -19.13
N ARG A 465 -1.70 2.95 -19.32
CA ARG A 465 -1.41 1.60 -18.84
C ARG A 465 -0.56 0.81 -19.84
N HIS A 466 0.21 -0.13 -19.32
CA HIS A 466 0.90 -1.15 -20.10
C HIS A 466 0.05 -2.44 -20.22
N ILE A 467 0.50 -3.40 -21.03
CA ILE A 467 -0.17 -4.70 -21.14
C ILE A 467 -0.09 -5.45 -19.80
N SER A 468 -1.13 -6.19 -19.45
CA SER A 468 -1.21 -6.98 -18.20
C SER A 468 -1.59 -8.44 -18.43
N ARG A 469 -2.04 -8.81 -19.63
CA ARG A 469 -2.38 -10.20 -19.93
C ARG A 469 -1.17 -11.11 -19.73
N GLY A 470 -1.35 -12.21 -19.02
CA GLY A 470 -0.29 -13.16 -18.70
C GLY A 470 0.55 -12.78 -17.49
N SER A 471 0.31 -11.63 -16.86
CA SER A 471 1.06 -11.21 -15.67
C SER A 471 0.63 -11.92 -14.41
N TRP A 472 1.50 -11.88 -13.41
CA TRP A 472 1.11 -11.92 -12.01
C TRP A 472 1.31 -10.54 -11.39
N THR A 473 0.38 -10.17 -10.50
CA THR A 473 0.45 -8.94 -9.71
C THR A 473 1.22 -9.23 -8.41
N PHE A 474 1.42 -8.22 -7.57
CA PHE A 474 2.05 -8.42 -6.25
C PHE A 474 1.11 -9.14 -5.26
N SER A 475 -0.20 -8.92 -5.36
CA SER A 475 -1.22 -9.50 -4.49
C SER A 475 -2.01 -10.62 -5.16
N ASP A 476 -3.09 -10.29 -5.86
CA ASP A 476 -3.99 -11.24 -6.49
C ASP A 476 -4.52 -10.73 -7.84
N GLN A 477 -5.28 -11.56 -8.55
CA GLN A 477 -5.76 -11.23 -9.89
C GLN A 477 -6.52 -9.89 -9.89
N ASP A 478 -7.33 -9.60 -8.86
CA ASP A 478 -8.19 -8.41 -8.74
C ASP A 478 -7.43 -7.08 -8.66
N HIS A 479 -6.16 -7.09 -8.26
CA HIS A 479 -5.34 -5.88 -8.31
C HIS A 479 -5.11 -5.41 -9.74
N GLY A 480 -4.90 -6.35 -10.67
CA GLY A 480 -4.75 -6.08 -12.11
C GLY A 480 -3.53 -5.27 -12.55
N TRP A 481 -2.63 -4.88 -11.65
CA TRP A 481 -1.38 -4.21 -12.00
C TRP A 481 -0.25 -5.22 -12.16
N GLN A 482 0.21 -5.38 -13.40
CA GLN A 482 1.30 -6.29 -13.72
C GLN A 482 2.61 -5.86 -13.07
N VAL A 483 3.42 -6.82 -12.61
CA VAL A 483 4.78 -6.57 -12.12
C VAL A 483 5.71 -7.63 -12.69
N SER A 484 6.88 -7.22 -13.18
CA SER A 484 7.81 -8.10 -13.91
C SER A 484 8.37 -9.22 -13.05
N ASP A 485 8.87 -8.92 -11.85
CA ASP A 485 9.39 -9.94 -10.93
C ASP A 485 8.29 -10.89 -10.49
N CYS A 486 7.13 -10.39 -10.05
CA CYS A 486 5.98 -11.22 -9.67
C CYS A 486 5.59 -12.16 -10.82
N THR A 487 5.55 -11.63 -12.05
CA THR A 487 5.29 -12.44 -13.25
C THR A 487 6.34 -13.51 -13.46
N ALA A 488 7.62 -13.18 -13.30
CA ALA A 488 8.72 -14.12 -13.49
C ALA A 488 8.75 -15.21 -12.40
N GLU A 489 8.44 -14.85 -11.14
CA GLU A 489 8.34 -15.77 -10.02
C GLU A 489 7.14 -16.72 -10.18
N GLY A 490 5.95 -16.20 -10.54
CA GLY A 490 4.77 -17.00 -10.85
C GLY A 490 4.98 -17.93 -12.05
N LEU A 491 5.60 -17.43 -13.14
CA LEU A 491 6.00 -18.22 -14.31
C LEU A 491 6.92 -19.37 -13.91
N LYS A 492 7.97 -19.07 -13.13
CA LYS A 492 8.92 -20.09 -12.66
C LYS A 492 8.25 -21.16 -11.82
N CYS A 493 7.34 -20.80 -10.91
CA CYS A 493 6.56 -21.78 -10.15
C CYS A 493 5.76 -22.71 -11.07
N CYS A 494 5.03 -22.17 -12.05
CA CYS A 494 4.27 -22.97 -13.01
C CYS A 494 5.17 -23.91 -13.84
N LEU A 495 6.36 -23.45 -14.23
CA LEU A 495 7.35 -24.27 -14.95
C LEU A 495 7.93 -25.38 -14.07
N LEU A 496 8.26 -25.10 -12.80
CA LEU A 496 8.72 -26.10 -11.84
C LEU A 496 7.65 -27.18 -11.61
N PHE A 497 6.40 -26.79 -11.39
CA PHE A 497 5.29 -27.75 -11.25
C PHE A 497 5.05 -28.57 -12.51
N SER A 498 5.32 -28.03 -13.70
CA SER A 498 5.16 -28.76 -14.96
C SER A 498 6.10 -29.99 -15.08
N MET A 499 7.17 -30.04 -14.28
CA MET A 499 8.13 -31.14 -14.22
C MET A 499 7.75 -32.21 -13.17
N MET A 500 6.71 -31.99 -12.37
CA MET A 500 6.27 -32.90 -11.31
C MET A 500 5.07 -33.75 -11.74
N PRO A 501 4.80 -34.89 -11.06
CA PRO A 501 3.61 -35.71 -11.32
C PRO A 501 2.29 -34.95 -11.04
N PRO A 502 1.33 -34.91 -11.97
CA PRO A 502 0.03 -34.26 -11.77
C PRO A 502 -0.78 -34.80 -10.60
N GLU A 503 -0.54 -36.05 -10.20
CA GLU A 503 -1.18 -36.68 -9.04
C GLU A 503 -0.78 -35.99 -7.72
N ILE A 504 0.42 -35.38 -7.68
CA ILE A 504 0.94 -34.66 -6.51
C ILE A 504 0.54 -33.19 -6.55
N VAL A 505 0.77 -32.51 -7.69
CA VAL A 505 0.68 -31.04 -7.78
C VAL A 505 -0.48 -30.52 -8.63
N GLY A 506 -1.33 -31.41 -9.15
CA GLY A 506 -2.43 -31.07 -10.04
C GLY A 506 -1.99 -30.80 -11.48
N GLU A 507 -2.98 -30.49 -12.33
CA GLU A 507 -2.75 -30.27 -13.76
C GLU A 507 -1.83 -29.08 -14.06
N LYS A 508 -1.02 -29.23 -15.10
CA LYS A 508 -0.09 -28.20 -15.57
C LYS A 508 -0.85 -26.97 -16.08
N MET A 509 -0.21 -25.80 -16.01
CA MET A 509 -0.73 -24.60 -16.65
C MET A 509 -0.75 -24.76 -18.18
N GLU A 510 -1.77 -24.22 -18.84
CA GLU A 510 -1.86 -24.25 -20.30
C GLU A 510 -0.68 -23.48 -20.94
N PRO A 511 0.03 -24.05 -21.94
CA PRO A 511 1.22 -23.43 -22.53
C PRO A 511 1.01 -22.01 -23.03
N LYS A 512 -0.15 -21.72 -23.63
CA LYS A 512 -0.47 -20.38 -24.13
C LYS A 512 -0.37 -19.31 -23.03
N ARG A 513 -0.79 -19.66 -21.80
CA ARG A 513 -0.73 -18.73 -20.65
C ARG A 513 0.70 -18.47 -20.20
N LEU A 514 1.62 -19.42 -20.38
CA LEU A 514 3.05 -19.21 -20.15
C LEU A 514 3.65 -18.29 -21.22
N TYR A 515 3.21 -18.43 -22.48
CA TYR A 515 3.67 -17.58 -23.58
C TYR A 515 3.26 -16.12 -23.37
N ASP A 516 2.02 -15.88 -22.92
CA ASP A 516 1.57 -14.53 -22.57
C ASP A 516 2.45 -13.89 -21.47
N SER A 517 2.92 -14.68 -20.48
CA SER A 517 3.86 -14.20 -19.45
C SER A 517 5.24 -13.84 -20.02
N VAL A 518 5.76 -14.67 -20.92
CA VAL A 518 7.04 -14.42 -21.61
C VAL A 518 6.95 -13.14 -22.46
N ASP A 519 5.89 -13.00 -23.24
CA ASP A 519 5.64 -11.81 -24.06
C ASP A 519 5.63 -10.54 -23.20
N LEU A 520 4.97 -10.57 -22.04
CA LEU A 520 4.98 -9.45 -21.11
C LEU A 520 6.40 -9.09 -20.64
N LEU A 521 7.15 -10.06 -20.12
CA LEU A 521 8.51 -9.83 -19.60
C LEU A 521 9.42 -9.23 -20.67
N LEU A 522 9.34 -9.72 -21.90
CA LEU A 522 10.13 -9.21 -23.03
C LEU A 522 9.76 -7.75 -23.38
N THR A 523 8.51 -7.33 -23.17
CA THR A 523 8.11 -5.93 -23.43
C THR A 523 8.62 -4.93 -22.39
N LEU A 524 9.03 -5.41 -21.21
CA LEU A 524 9.59 -4.61 -20.12
C LEU A 524 11.12 -4.54 -20.16
N GLN A 525 11.76 -5.29 -21.07
CA GLN A 525 13.20 -5.25 -21.25
C GLN A 525 13.64 -3.95 -21.95
N SER A 526 14.54 -3.24 -21.30
CA SER A 526 15.23 -2.06 -21.84
C SER A 526 16.37 -2.45 -22.78
N LYS A 527 16.87 -1.46 -23.55
CA LYS A 527 17.95 -1.66 -24.54
C LYS A 527 19.26 -2.14 -23.92
N ASN A 528 19.52 -1.85 -22.64
CA ASN A 528 20.68 -2.33 -21.89
C ASN A 528 20.50 -3.77 -21.36
N GLY A 529 19.34 -4.39 -21.59
CA GLY A 529 18.98 -5.73 -21.12
C GLY A 529 18.31 -5.76 -19.74
N GLY A 530 18.29 -4.64 -19.00
CA GLY A 530 17.61 -4.54 -17.72
C GLY A 530 16.09 -4.60 -17.86
N VAL A 531 15.41 -4.99 -16.79
CA VAL A 531 13.95 -5.11 -16.74
C VAL A 531 13.43 -4.20 -15.62
N SER A 532 12.41 -3.41 -15.94
CA SER A 532 11.70 -2.53 -14.99
C SER A 532 10.58 -3.26 -14.26
N ALA A 533 10.02 -2.65 -13.21
CA ALA A 533 8.98 -3.28 -12.41
C ALA A 533 7.62 -3.32 -13.12
N TRP A 534 7.04 -2.16 -13.50
CA TRP A 534 5.65 -2.09 -13.98
C TRP A 534 5.51 -1.73 -15.46
N GLU A 535 6.29 -0.74 -15.92
CA GLU A 535 6.17 -0.16 -17.26
C GLU A 535 7.55 -0.02 -17.90
N PRO A 536 7.68 0.11 -19.24
CA PRO A 536 9.00 0.33 -19.84
C PRO A 536 9.63 1.66 -19.39
N ALA A 537 10.91 1.65 -18.99
CA ALA A 537 11.68 2.84 -18.64
C ALA A 537 11.89 3.75 -19.88
N ARG A 538 11.09 4.81 -20.00
CA ARG A 538 11.05 5.70 -21.18
C ARG A 538 11.49 7.14 -20.90
N ALA A 539 11.49 7.54 -19.64
CA ALA A 539 11.79 8.90 -19.24
C ALA A 539 13.30 9.16 -19.11
N GLN A 540 13.66 10.45 -19.13
CA GLN A 540 15.04 10.89 -19.01
C GLN A 540 15.35 11.23 -17.54
N GLN A 541 16.54 10.87 -17.06
CA GLN A 541 16.96 11.01 -15.67
C GLN A 541 16.83 12.43 -15.09
N TRP A 542 16.98 13.47 -15.92
CA TRP A 542 16.83 14.85 -15.44
C TRP A 542 15.43 15.17 -14.91
N LEU A 543 14.41 14.36 -15.24
CA LEU A 543 13.06 14.52 -14.70
C LEU A 543 13.02 14.34 -13.17
N GLU A 544 13.99 13.64 -12.57
CA GLU A 544 14.12 13.55 -11.12
C GLU A 544 14.40 14.91 -10.44
N LEU A 545 14.95 15.88 -11.18
CA LEU A 545 15.07 17.27 -10.70
C LEU A 545 13.71 17.95 -10.44
N LEU A 546 12.62 17.34 -10.92
CA LEU A 546 11.25 17.82 -10.71
C LEU A 546 10.52 17.05 -9.60
N ASN A 547 11.19 16.14 -8.88
CA ASN A 547 10.60 15.40 -7.78
C ASN A 547 10.02 16.35 -6.72
N PRO A 548 8.69 16.47 -6.60
CA PRO A 548 8.03 17.42 -5.71
C PRO A 548 7.93 16.92 -4.26
N THR A 549 8.48 15.75 -3.94
CA THR A 549 8.43 15.16 -2.61
C THR A 549 9.66 15.57 -1.81
N ASP A 550 9.46 15.80 -0.50
CA ASP A 550 10.57 16.01 0.45
C ASP A 550 11.08 14.68 1.03
N LEU A 551 10.27 13.62 0.88
CA LEU A 551 10.33 12.37 1.63
C LEU A 551 10.98 11.21 0.87
N PHE A 552 11.04 11.28 -0.47
CA PHE A 552 11.46 10.18 -1.33
C PHE A 552 12.46 10.64 -2.38
N GLU A 553 13.37 9.73 -2.76
CA GLU A 553 14.24 9.87 -3.95
C GLU A 553 13.72 8.98 -5.09
N ASP A 554 14.14 9.28 -6.31
CA ASP A 554 13.90 8.47 -7.51
C ASP A 554 12.41 8.10 -7.74
N THR A 555 11.55 9.13 -7.71
CA THR A 555 10.09 8.95 -7.83
C THR A 555 9.52 9.45 -9.15
N MET A 556 10.30 10.11 -10.01
CA MET A 556 9.75 10.70 -11.24
C MET A 556 9.76 9.73 -12.40
N ILE A 557 10.71 8.80 -12.45
CA ILE A 557 10.89 7.90 -13.59
C ILE A 557 10.90 6.43 -13.18
N GLU A 558 10.50 5.58 -14.11
CA GLU A 558 10.68 4.13 -13.97
C GLU A 558 12.13 3.76 -14.28
N HIS A 559 12.71 2.90 -13.44
CA HIS A 559 14.10 2.45 -13.53
C HIS A 559 14.17 0.96 -13.83
N GLU A 560 15.32 0.50 -14.32
CA GLU A 560 15.63 -0.92 -14.36
C GLU A 560 16.26 -1.39 -13.04
N TYR A 561 15.79 -2.52 -12.53
CA TYR A 561 16.22 -3.06 -11.23
C TYR A 561 16.93 -4.39 -11.40
N VAL A 562 17.98 -4.62 -10.61
CA VAL A 562 18.75 -5.88 -10.68
C VAL A 562 17.91 -7.07 -10.22
N GLU A 563 17.00 -6.83 -9.28
CA GLU A 563 16.04 -7.78 -8.73
C GLU A 563 15.07 -8.24 -9.82
N CYS A 564 14.37 -7.30 -10.46
CA CYS A 564 13.45 -7.57 -11.57
C CYS A 564 14.16 -8.26 -12.73
N THR A 565 15.36 -7.79 -13.09
CA THR A 565 16.19 -8.38 -14.15
C THR A 565 16.59 -9.82 -13.82
N SER A 566 17.06 -10.07 -12.59
CA SER A 566 17.45 -11.41 -12.13
C SER A 566 16.27 -12.39 -12.15
N SER A 567 15.11 -11.97 -11.63
CA SER A 567 13.90 -12.80 -11.63
C SER A 567 13.45 -13.13 -13.06
N ALA A 568 13.41 -12.14 -13.95
CA ALA A 568 13.07 -12.34 -15.36
C ALA A 568 14.03 -13.31 -16.05
N ILE A 569 15.35 -13.16 -15.88
CA ILE A 569 16.35 -14.08 -16.45
C ILE A 569 16.11 -15.52 -15.97
N LYS A 570 15.91 -15.73 -14.66
CA LYS A 570 15.67 -17.06 -14.11
C LYS A 570 14.41 -17.71 -14.69
N GLY A 571 13.32 -16.96 -14.80
CA GLY A 571 12.07 -17.42 -15.40
C GLY A 571 12.23 -17.77 -16.88
N LEU A 572 12.84 -16.87 -17.66
CA LEU A 572 13.03 -17.03 -19.10
C LEU A 572 13.99 -18.18 -19.45
N VAL A 573 15.09 -18.35 -18.72
CA VAL A 573 16.02 -19.48 -18.94
C VAL A 573 15.36 -20.82 -18.65
N LEU A 574 14.55 -20.90 -17.58
CA LEU A 574 13.80 -22.12 -17.30
C LEU A 574 12.73 -22.39 -18.37
N PHE A 575 12.07 -21.33 -18.86
CA PHE A 575 11.11 -21.43 -19.95
C PHE A 575 11.78 -21.94 -21.23
N GLU A 576 12.88 -21.35 -21.66
CA GLU A 576 13.65 -21.76 -22.86
C GLU A 576 14.06 -23.23 -22.79
N LYS A 577 14.49 -23.71 -21.62
CA LYS A 577 14.86 -25.11 -21.40
C LYS A 577 13.68 -26.08 -21.61
N LEU A 578 12.47 -25.67 -21.25
CA LEU A 578 11.26 -26.50 -21.33
C LEU A 578 10.50 -26.32 -22.66
N TYR A 579 10.69 -25.17 -23.32
CA TYR A 579 10.02 -24.76 -24.56
C TYR A 579 11.05 -24.17 -25.56
N PRO A 580 11.95 -24.99 -26.14
CA PRO A 580 13.04 -24.50 -26.99
C PRO A 580 12.63 -24.10 -28.43
N GLY A 581 11.32 -24.07 -28.75
CA GLY A 581 10.79 -24.04 -30.12
C GLY A 581 9.89 -22.84 -30.42
#